data_AF-A0A354UCQ7-F1
#
_entry.id   AF-A0A354UCQ7-F1
#
_cell.length_a   1.000
_cell.length_b   1.000
_cell.length_c   1.000
_cell.angle_alpha   90.00
_cell.angle_beta   90.00
_cell.angle_gamma   90.00
#
_symmetry.space_group_name_H-M   'P 1'
#
loop_
_entity.id
_entity.type
_entity.pdbx_description
1 polymer ?
#
loop_
_entity_poly.entity_id
_entity_poly.type
_entity_poly.pdbx_seq_one_letter_code
_entity_poly.pdbx_strand_id
1 'polypeptide(L)'
;MNIPAAMRDALCKEYRAALAELDYPVNAEEFRRHYALASLQRSMQALGAYGFLSLTKGKMKYLDYAAPCLELLADGLENSPFAFTLLKELCAKAREVLPARIKLCRESK
;
A
#
# COMPACT_ATOMS: atom_id res chain seq x y z
N MET A 1 1.80 0.75 -11.19
CA MET A 1 2.08 2.13 -11.65
C MET A 1 2.48 2.93 -10.43
N ASN A 2 3.75 3.34 -10.31
CA ASN A 2 4.20 4.12 -9.16
C ASN A 2 4.08 5.61 -9.53
N ILE A 3 3.14 6.32 -8.89
CA ILE A 3 2.97 7.76 -9.09
C ILE A 3 4.14 8.46 -8.38
N PRO A 4 4.92 9.36 -9.02
CA PRO A 4 6.03 10.06 -8.37
C PRO A 4 5.62 10.76 -7.07
N ALA A 5 6.50 10.80 -6.07
CA ALA A 5 6.20 11.39 -4.76
C ALA A 5 5.68 12.84 -4.87
N ALA A 6 6.35 13.67 -5.67
CA ALA A 6 5.93 15.04 -5.92
C ALA A 6 4.51 15.15 -6.53
N MET A 7 4.15 14.20 -7.40
CA MET A 7 2.80 14.15 -7.98
C MET A 7 1.77 13.71 -6.94
N ARG A 8 2.09 12.77 -6.04
CA ARG A 8 1.19 12.40 -4.93
C ARG A 8 0.95 13.58 -3.99
N ASP A 9 1.99 14.34 -3.67
CA ASP A 9 1.87 15.52 -2.82
C ASP A 9 1.01 16.61 -3.47
N ALA A 10 1.19 16.82 -4.78
CA ALA A 10 0.35 17.74 -5.55
C ALA A 10 -1.12 17.29 -5.51
N LEU A 11 -1.40 16.02 -5.83
CA LEU A 11 -2.77 15.49 -5.80
C LEU A 11 -3.41 15.55 -4.41
N CYS A 12 -2.65 15.32 -3.34
CA CYS A 12 -3.15 15.48 -1.97
C CYS A 12 -3.53 16.93 -1.66
N LYS A 13 -2.73 17.89 -2.12
CA LYS A 13 -3.03 19.32 -1.95
C LYS A 13 -4.28 19.72 -2.74
N GLU A 14 -4.37 19.30 -4.00
CA GLU A 14 -5.52 19.56 -4.87
C GLU A 14 -6.81 18.96 -4.29
N TYR A 15 -6.77 17.71 -3.86
CA TYR A 15 -7.93 17.05 -3.25
C TYR A 15 -8.41 17.77 -1.99
N ARG A 16 -7.48 18.20 -1.13
CA ARG A 16 -7.82 18.97 0.08
C ARG A 16 -8.40 20.34 -0.25
N ALA A 17 -7.90 21.01 -1.30
CA ALA A 17 -8.45 22.28 -1.75
C ALA A 17 -9.88 22.08 -2.27
N ALA A 18 -10.12 21.06 -3.09
CA ALA A 18 -11.45 20.70 -3.58
C ALA A 18 -12.43 20.37 -2.45
N LEU A 19 -11.99 19.71 -1.37
CA LEU A 19 -12.83 19.51 -0.17
C LEU A 19 -13.26 20.83 0.49
N ALA A 20 -12.36 21.82 0.55
CA ALA A 20 -12.68 23.12 1.12
C ALA A 20 -13.73 23.88 0.28
N GLU A 21 -13.66 23.79 -1.06
CA GLU A 21 -14.68 24.35 -1.96
C GLU A 21 -16.07 23.70 -1.79
N LEU A 22 -16.13 22.50 -1.22
CA LEU A 22 -17.36 21.76 -0.90
C LEU A 22 -17.82 21.97 0.56
N ASP A 23 -17.36 23.04 1.23
CA ASP A 23 -17.65 23.34 2.63
C ASP A 23 -17.22 22.24 3.61
N TYR A 24 -16.17 21.49 3.25
CA TYR A 24 -15.54 20.47 4.09
C TYR A 24 -14.05 20.78 4.31
N PRO A 25 -13.71 21.87 5.02
CA PRO A 25 -12.32 22.24 5.24
C PRO A 25 -11.63 21.23 6.18
N VAL A 26 -10.57 20.60 5.68
CA VAL A 26 -9.71 19.71 6.49
C VAL A 26 -8.33 20.34 6.67
N ASN A 27 -7.84 20.33 7.92
CA ASN A 27 -6.47 20.71 8.23
C ASN A 27 -5.49 19.84 7.42
N ALA A 28 -4.45 20.45 6.85
CA ALA A 28 -3.42 19.75 6.09
C ALA A 28 -2.71 18.64 6.88
N GLU A 29 -2.49 18.81 8.17
CA GLU A 29 -1.89 17.77 9.01
C GLU A 29 -2.84 16.59 9.25
N GLU A 30 -4.09 16.88 9.60
CA GLU A 30 -5.14 15.89 9.80
C GLU A 30 -5.40 15.08 8.52
N PHE A 31 -5.50 15.77 7.38
CA PHE A 31 -5.61 15.15 6.08
C PHE A 31 -4.45 14.18 5.82
N ARG A 32 -3.21 14.61 6.05
CA ARG A 32 -2.01 13.76 5.88
C ARG A 32 -2.04 12.54 6.78
N ARG A 33 -2.46 12.69 8.04
CA ARG A 33 -2.59 11.57 8.99
C ARG A 33 -3.62 10.54 8.50
N HIS A 34 -4.81 10.99 8.08
CA HIS A 34 -5.84 10.09 7.56
C HIS A 34 -5.44 9.43 6.25
N TYR A 35 -4.86 10.20 5.33
CA TYR A 35 -4.33 9.68 4.07
C TYR A 35 -3.27 8.58 4.30
N ALA A 36 -2.32 8.81 5.21
CA ALA A 36 -1.29 7.83 5.53
C ALA A 36 -1.90 6.53 6.06
N LEU A 37 -2.80 6.61 7.05
CA LEU A 37 -3.46 5.43 7.61
C LEU A 37 -4.29 4.67 6.56
N ALA A 38 -5.07 5.40 5.75
CA ALA A 38 -5.88 4.81 4.70
C ALA A 38 -5.01 4.11 3.63
N SER A 39 -3.90 4.72 3.24
CA SER A 39 -2.94 4.14 2.28
C SER A 39 -2.30 2.86 2.81
N LEU A 40 -1.86 2.86 4.08
CA LEU A 40 -1.31 1.68 4.75
C LEU A 40 -2.34 0.54 4.81
N GLN A 41 -3.54 0.84 5.30
CA GLN A 41 -4.64 -0.12 5.38
C GLN A 41 -4.96 -0.72 4.00
N ARG A 42 -5.08 0.13 2.96
CA ARG A 42 -5.44 -0.31 1.62
C ARG A 42 -4.38 -1.22 1.01
N SER A 43 -3.11 -0.94 1.26
CA SER A 43 -1.99 -1.77 0.80
C SER A 43 -2.00 -3.15 1.48
N MET A 44 -2.26 -3.20 2.79
CA MET A 44 -2.42 -4.46 3.52
C MET A 44 -3.61 -5.29 3.00
N GLN A 45 -4.75 -4.65 2.76
CA GLN A 45 -5.93 -5.32 2.20
C GLN A 45 -5.66 -5.86 0.79
N ALA A 46 -4.95 -5.10 -0.05
CA ALA A 46 -4.60 -5.53 -1.40
C ALA A 46 -3.68 -6.76 -1.38
N LEU A 47 -2.66 -6.79 -0.51
CA LEU A 47 -1.80 -7.97 -0.32
C LEU A 47 -2.60 -9.22 0.07
N GLY A 48 -3.52 -9.09 1.03
CA GLY A 48 -4.42 -10.18 1.42
C GLY A 48 -5.32 -10.64 0.26
N ALA A 49 -5.88 -9.70 -0.50
CA ALA A 49 -6.72 -9.99 -1.65
C ALA A 49 -5.94 -10.70 -2.77
N TYR A 50 -4.71 -10.28 -3.08
CA TYR A 50 -3.87 -10.93 -4.09
C TYR A 50 -3.53 -12.37 -3.68
N GLY A 51 -3.23 -12.61 -2.40
CA GLY A 51 -3.03 -13.94 -1.85
C GLY A 51 -4.27 -14.82 -2.02
N PHE A 52 -5.44 -14.34 -1.57
CA PHE A 52 -6.70 -15.09 -1.69
C PHE A 52 -7.09 -15.37 -3.15
N LEU A 53 -7.01 -14.37 -4.02
CA LEU A 53 -7.35 -14.53 -5.44
C LEU A 53 -6.44 -15.55 -6.14
N SER A 54 -5.16 -15.57 -5.79
CA SER A 54 -4.19 -16.48 -6.41
C SER A 54 -4.28 -17.88 -5.83
N LEU A 55 -4.18 -18.01 -4.50
CA LEU A 55 -4.07 -19.30 -3.83
C LEU A 55 -5.42 -20.02 -3.72
N THR A 56 -6.47 -19.30 -3.38
CA THR A 56 -7.82 -19.87 -3.18
C THR A 56 -8.66 -19.86 -4.45
N LYS A 57 -8.60 -18.79 -5.26
CA LYS A 57 -9.40 -18.67 -6.49
C LYS A 57 -8.65 -19.02 -7.78
N GLY A 58 -7.38 -19.39 -7.70
CA GLY A 58 -6.57 -19.84 -8.84
C GLY A 58 -6.20 -18.75 -9.85
N LYS A 59 -6.44 -17.47 -9.55
CA LYS A 59 -6.15 -16.35 -10.46
C LYS A 59 -4.69 -15.89 -10.31
N MET A 60 -3.74 -16.70 -10.78
CA MET A 60 -2.30 -16.52 -10.51
C MET A 60 -1.69 -15.19 -10.97
N LYS A 61 -2.30 -14.51 -11.95
CA LYS A 61 -1.91 -13.16 -12.39
C LYS A 61 -1.88 -12.11 -11.28
N TYR A 62 -2.60 -12.33 -10.18
CA TYR A 62 -2.60 -11.37 -9.07
C TYR A 62 -1.30 -11.40 -8.25
N LEU A 63 -0.49 -12.48 -8.35
CA LEU A 63 0.83 -12.53 -7.70
C LEU A 63 1.81 -11.51 -8.29
N ASP A 64 1.63 -11.08 -9.54
CA ASP A 64 2.45 -10.02 -10.16
C ASP A 64 2.35 -8.69 -9.41
N TYR A 65 1.25 -8.46 -8.69
CA TYR A 65 1.03 -7.23 -7.93
C TYR A 65 1.46 -7.35 -6.46
N ALA A 66 1.78 -8.55 -5.96
CA ALA A 66 2.08 -8.76 -4.55
C ALA A 66 3.39 -8.07 -4.14
N ALA A 67 4.49 -8.32 -4.85
CA ALA A 67 5.78 -7.68 -4.55
C ALA A 67 5.73 -6.15 -4.70
N PRO A 68 5.21 -5.57 -5.82
CA PRO A 68 5.05 -4.11 -5.92
C PRO A 68 4.18 -3.51 -4.81
N CYS A 69 3.12 -4.20 -4.38
CA CYS A 69 2.25 -3.70 -3.30
C CYS A 69 2.94 -3.75 -1.93
N LEU A 70 3.82 -4.72 -1.71
CA LEU A 70 4.62 -4.79 -0.49
C LEU A 70 5.61 -3.62 -0.41
N GLU A 71 6.23 -3.25 -1.53
CA GLU A 71 7.09 -2.07 -1.59
C GLU A 71 6.31 -0.79 -1.29
N LEU A 72 5.12 -0.62 -1.85
CA LEU A 72 4.26 0.52 -1.54
C LEU A 72 3.87 0.60 -0.05
N LEU A 73 3.59 -0.55 0.58
CA LEU A 73 3.30 -0.59 2.01
C LEU A 73 4.52 -0.17 2.83
N ALA A 74 5.69 -0.71 2.51
CA ALA A 74 6.91 -0.42 3.24
C ALA A 74 7.38 1.03 3.06
N ASP A 75 7.29 1.60 1.85
CA ASP A 75 7.53 3.01 1.59
C ASP A 75 6.54 3.89 2.37
N GLY A 76 5.27 3.48 2.41
CA GLY A 76 4.23 4.15 3.20
C GLY A 76 4.53 4.15 4.70
N LEU A 77 5.10 3.06 5.23
CA LEU A 77 5.48 2.95 6.64
C LEU A 77 6.67 3.83 6.99
N GLU A 78 7.60 4.02 6.06
CA GLU A 78 8.77 4.87 6.28
C GLU A 78 8.40 6.36 6.32
N ASN A 79 7.45 6.77 5.47
CA ASN A 79 6.98 8.15 5.39
C ASN A 79 5.76 8.45 6.27
N SER A 80 5.34 7.48 7.10
CA SER A 80 4.16 7.59 7.95
C SER A 80 4.44 8.49 9.16
N PRO A 81 3.50 9.37 9.56
CA PRO A 81 3.59 10.09 10.83
C PRO A 81 3.38 9.16 12.05
N PHE A 82 3.09 7.89 11.84
CA PHE A 82 2.86 6.88 12.88
C PHE A 82 3.97 5.82 12.86
N ALA A 83 4.42 5.42 14.04
CA ALA A 83 5.39 4.35 14.22
C ALA A 83 4.70 2.98 14.34
N PHE A 84 4.97 2.09 13.40
CA PHE A 84 4.49 0.70 13.41
C PHE A 84 5.65 -0.28 13.32
N THR A 85 6.45 -0.40 14.38
CA THR A 85 7.69 -1.20 14.40
C THR A 85 7.47 -2.64 13.97
N LEU A 86 6.47 -3.33 14.54
CA LEU A 86 6.17 -4.72 14.20
C LEU A 86 5.76 -4.89 12.74
N LEU A 87 5.01 -3.94 12.18
CA LEU A 87 4.59 -3.99 10.79
C LEU A 87 5.76 -3.71 9.84
N LYS A 88 6.69 -2.81 10.20
CA LYS A 88 7.94 -2.58 9.46
C LYS A 88 8.80 -3.85 9.42
N GLU A 89 9.00 -4.50 10.57
CA GLU A 89 9.74 -5.76 10.65
C GLU A 89 9.08 -6.87 9.83
N LEU A 90 7.75 -6.98 9.90
CA LEU A 90 7.00 -7.95 9.10
C LEU A 90 7.17 -7.70 7.60
N CYS A 91 7.13 -6.43 7.16
CA CYS A 91 7.36 -6.08 5.75
C CYS A 91 8.79 -6.43 5.31
N ALA A 92 9.80 -6.18 6.16
CA ALA A 92 11.19 -6.57 5.87
C ALA A 92 11.32 -8.09 5.68
N LYS A 93 10.79 -8.88 6.61
CA LYS A 93 10.77 -10.36 6.48
C LYS A 93 10.01 -10.81 5.25
N ALA A 94 8.87 -10.18 4.94
CA ALA A 94 8.08 -10.50 3.76
C ALA A 94 8.85 -10.24 2.46
N ARG A 95 9.63 -9.15 2.38
CA ARG A 95 10.45 -8.82 1.20
C ARG A 95 11.46 -9.91 0.87
N GLU A 96 12.07 -10.52 1.88
CA GLU A 96 13.06 -11.59 1.72
C GLU A 96 12.41 -12.88 1.17
N VAL A 97 11.25 -13.27 1.71
CA VAL A 97 10.65 -14.57 1.42
C VAL A 97 9.67 -14.57 0.24
N LEU A 98 9.06 -13.42 -0.07
CA LEU A 98 7.97 -13.34 -1.03
C LEU A 98 8.37 -13.74 -2.46
N PRO A 99 9.53 -13.33 -3.01
CA PRO A 99 9.93 -13.72 -4.37
C PRO A 99 10.03 -15.25 -4.54
N ALA A 100 10.68 -15.92 -3.58
CA ALA A 100 10.82 -17.37 -3.57
C ALA A 100 9.44 -18.06 -3.47
N ARG A 101 8.57 -17.56 -2.59
CA ARG A 101 7.20 -18.10 -2.43
C ARG A 101 6.35 -17.93 -3.69
N ILE A 102 6.43 -16.78 -4.37
CA ILE A 102 5.70 -16.56 -5.63
C ILE A 102 6.14 -17.55 -6.69
N LYS A 103 7.45 -17.79 -6.83
CA LYS A 103 7.99 -18.76 -7.79
C LYS A 103 7.45 -20.17 -7.51
N LEU A 104 7.56 -20.65 -6.27
CA LEU A 104 7.03 -21.95 -5.86
C LEU A 104 5.52 -22.09 -6.13
N CYS A 105 4.74 -21.05 -5.86
CA CYS A 105 3.29 -21.10 -6.10
C CYS A 105 2.93 -21.25 -7.60
N ARG A 106 3.79 -20.74 -8.50
CA ARG A 106 3.60 -20.83 -9.95
C ARG A 106 4.00 -22.18 -10.52
N GLU A 107 4.97 -22.84 -9.91
CA GLU A 107 5.44 -24.17 -10.34
C GLU A 107 4.48 -25.29 -9.90
N SER A 108 3.75 -25.08 -8.81
CA SER A 108 2.80 -26.05 -8.26
C SER A 108 1.38 -26.01 -8.85
N LYS A 109 1.10 -25.17 -9.85
CA LYS A 109 -0.23 -24.95 -10.45
C LYS A 109 -0.16 -24.92 -11.98
#